data_AF-D7KNH3-F1
#
_entry.id   AF-D7KNH3-F1
#
_cell.length_a   1.000
_cell.length_b   1.000
_cell.length_c   1.000
_cell.angle_alpha   90.00
_cell.angle_beta   90.00
_cell.angle_gamma   90.00
#
_symmetry.space_group_name_H-M   'P 1'
#
loop_
_entity.id
_entity.type
_entity.pdbx_description
1 polymer ?
#
loop_
_entity_poly.entity_id
_entity_poly.type
_entity_poly.pdbx_seq_one_letter_code
_entity_poly.pdbx_strand_id
1 'polypeptide(L)'
;MKCMKVFEGSWKVEPLYVDSERLCNQREPKCREKYKRCSRGKGRIASKVTMEHIFQPSSLLNLPPFSWIIRGYTIKTTKILLEDLRKFNINMYK
;
A
#
# COMPACT_ATOMS: atom_id res chain seq x y z
N MET A 1 30.40 0.08 8.61
CA MET A 1 29.54 0.60 9.70
C MET A 1 28.08 0.44 9.26
N LYS A 2 27.29 -0.42 9.93
CA LYS A 2 25.87 -0.61 9.60
C LYS A 2 25.05 0.48 10.30
N CYS A 3 24.34 1.32 9.54
CA CYS A 3 23.48 2.39 10.09
C CYS A 3 22.10 1.87 10.55
N MET A 4 21.69 0.70 10.07
CA MET A 4 20.44 0.03 10.41
C MET A 4 20.75 -1.35 11.01
N LYS A 5 20.09 -1.65 12.13
CA LYS A 5 20.10 -2.98 12.76
C LYS A 5 19.00 -3.87 12.17
N VAL A 6 17.80 -3.33 11.99
CA VAL A 6 16.65 -4.01 11.37
C VAL A 6 16.11 -3.12 10.27
N PHE A 7 15.78 -3.73 9.14
CA PHE A 7 15.10 -3.08 8.02
C PHE A 7 14.28 -4.14 7.29
N GLU A 8 13.03 -4.27 7.69
CA GLU A 8 12.10 -5.28 7.20
C GLU A 8 10.84 -4.60 6.66
N GLY A 9 10.38 -5.05 5.49
CA GLY A 9 9.18 -4.55 4.86
C GLY A 9 8.26 -5.70 4.50
N SER A 10 7.00 -5.62 4.92
CA SER A 10 5.95 -6.54 4.49
C SER A 10 4.89 -5.79 3.69
N TRP A 11 4.39 -6.42 2.64
CA TRP A 11 3.40 -5.83 1.75
C TRP A 11 2.24 -6.81 1.61
N LYS A 12 1.05 -6.34 1.92
CA LYS A 12 -0.20 -7.08 1.73
C LYS A 12 -1.00 -6.40 0.63
N VAL A 13 -1.31 -7.13 -0.43
CA VAL A 13 -2.11 -6.64 -1.56
C VAL A 13 -3.42 -7.40 -1.60
N GLU A 14 -4.53 -6.68 -1.50
CA GLU A 14 -5.89 -7.24 -1.50
C GLU A 14 -6.73 -6.59 -2.60
N PRO A 15 -7.62 -7.35 -3.26
CA PRO A 15 -8.52 -6.76 -4.25
C PRO A 15 -9.55 -5.86 -3.56
N LEU A 16 -9.80 -4.70 -4.15
CA LEU A 16 -10.85 -3.76 -3.74
C LEU A 16 -11.87 -3.63 -4.86
N TYR A 17 -13.09 -4.05 -4.61
CA TYR A 17 -14.18 -4.02 -5.59
C TYR A 17 -14.88 -2.65 -5.56
N VAL A 18 -14.40 -1.71 -6.38
CA VAL A 18 -14.76 -0.28 -6.29
C VAL A 18 -16.25 -0.03 -6.54
N ASP A 19 -16.83 -0.72 -7.54
CA ASP A 19 -18.24 -0.54 -7.92
C ASP A 19 -19.19 -1.54 -7.22
N SER A 20 -18.77 -2.21 -6.14
CA SER A 20 -19.58 -3.26 -5.50
C SER A 20 -20.94 -2.75 -5.02
N GLU A 21 -20.99 -1.58 -4.39
CA GLU A 21 -22.23 -1.01 -3.85
C GLU A 21 -23.26 -0.76 -4.95
N ARG A 22 -22.84 -0.13 -6.05
CA ARG A 22 -23.69 0.26 -7.18
C ARG A 22 -24.07 -0.91 -8.08
N LEU A 23 -23.13 -1.82 -8.37
CA LEU A 23 -23.32 -2.87 -9.38
C LEU A 23 -23.75 -4.21 -8.78
N CYS A 24 -23.57 -4.42 -7.47
CA CYS A 24 -23.86 -5.69 -6.81
C CYS A 24 -24.92 -5.56 -5.70
N ASN A 25 -25.77 -4.53 -5.76
CA ASN A 25 -26.87 -4.28 -4.81
C ASN A 25 -26.38 -4.32 -3.35
N GLN A 26 -25.31 -3.57 -3.04
CA GLN A 26 -24.68 -3.51 -1.71
C GLN A 26 -24.11 -4.85 -1.18
N ARG A 27 -24.02 -5.91 -2.00
CA ARG A 27 -23.36 -7.16 -1.60
C ARG A 27 -21.86 -7.03 -1.81
N GLU A 28 -21.08 -7.19 -0.74
CA GLU A 28 -19.63 -7.33 -0.85
C GLU A 28 -19.25 -8.67 -1.49
N PRO A 29 -18.62 -8.67 -2.67
CA PRO A 29 -18.19 -9.90 -3.31
C PRO A 29 -17.00 -10.49 -2.54
N LYS A 30 -17.08 -11.77 -2.17
CA LYS A 30 -15.96 -12.47 -1.51
C LYS A 30 -14.82 -12.88 -2.45
N CYS A 31 -15.06 -12.85 -3.77
CA CYS A 31 -14.07 -13.26 -4.76
C CYS A 31 -14.30 -12.58 -6.13
N ARG A 32 -13.27 -12.63 -6.97
CA ARG A 32 -13.25 -11.97 -8.29
C ARG A 32 -14.32 -12.52 -9.24
N GLU A 33 -14.62 -13.81 -9.18
CA GLU A 33 -15.65 -14.44 -10.02
C GLU A 33 -17.06 -13.97 -9.64
N LYS A 34 -17.35 -13.92 -8.33
CA LYS A 34 -18.62 -13.38 -7.82
C LYS A 34 -18.78 -11.92 -8.21
N TYR A 35 -17.69 -11.15 -8.11
CA TYR A 35 -17.70 -9.76 -8.54
C TYR A 35 -17.95 -9.61 -10.04
N LYS A 36 -17.28 -10.40 -10.89
CA LYS A 36 -17.48 -10.38 -12.35
C LYS A 36 -18.93 -10.72 -12.71
N ARG A 37 -19.54 -11.68 -12.01
CA ARG A 37 -20.94 -12.08 -12.21
C ARG A 37 -21.91 -10.97 -11.82
N CYS A 38 -21.79 -10.40 -10.62
CA CYS A 38 -22.72 -9.37 -10.17
C CYS A 38 -22.54 -8.05 -10.93
N SER A 39 -21.30 -7.66 -11.22
CA SER A 39 -21.01 -6.44 -11.99
C SER A 39 -21.23 -6.57 -13.50
N ARG A 40 -21.71 -7.74 -13.98
CA ARG A 40 -21.87 -8.05 -15.41
C ARG A 40 -20.59 -7.80 -16.23
N GLY A 41 -19.43 -8.00 -15.60
CA GLY A 41 -18.12 -7.75 -16.19
C GLY A 41 -17.71 -6.28 -16.34
N LYS A 42 -18.53 -5.32 -15.89
CA LYS A 42 -18.26 -3.88 -16.02
C LYS A 42 -17.62 -3.24 -14.79
N GLY A 43 -17.53 -3.96 -13.68
CA GLY A 43 -17.02 -3.43 -12.41
C GLY A 43 -15.51 -3.27 -12.38
N ARG A 44 -15.03 -2.17 -11.80
CA ARG A 44 -13.60 -1.90 -11.65
C ARG A 44 -13.04 -2.59 -10.40
N ILE A 45 -11.87 -3.19 -10.54
CA ILE A 45 -11.13 -3.80 -9.43
C ILE A 45 -9.89 -2.95 -9.18
N ALA A 46 -9.80 -2.36 -8.01
CA ALA A 46 -8.59 -1.72 -7.51
C ALA A 46 -7.79 -2.72 -6.65
N SER A 47 -6.54 -2.36 -6.34
CA SER A 47 -5.73 -3.09 -5.37
C SER A 47 -5.54 -2.22 -4.13
N LYS A 48 -5.96 -2.71 -2.97
CA LYS A 48 -5.66 -2.12 -1.68
C LYS A 48 -4.31 -2.68 -1.23
N VAL A 49 -3.34 -1.79 -1.05
CA VAL A 49 -2.00 -2.15 -0.60
C VAL A 49 -1.81 -1.67 0.83
N THR A 50 -1.46 -2.59 1.72
CA THR A 50 -1.06 -2.30 3.10
C THR A 50 0.41 -2.62 3.25
N MET A 51 1.22 -1.61 3.57
CA MET A 51 2.66 -1.74 3.75
C MET A 51 2.99 -1.57 5.24
N GLU A 52 3.71 -2.54 5.78
CA GLU A 52 4.32 -2.46 7.11
C GLU A 52 5.83 -2.36 6.93
N HIS A 53 6.43 -1.37 7.58
CA HIS A 53 7.86 -1.13 7.47
C HIS A 53 8.44 -1.00 8.88
N ILE A 54 9.26 -1.98 9.25
CA ILE A 54 9.96 -2.05 10.52
C ILE A 54 11.40 -1.64 10.27
N PHE A 55 11.82 -0.55 10.89
CA PHE A 55 13.20 -0.10 10.82
C PHE A 55 13.73 0.22 12.22
N GLN A 56 14.94 -0.23 12.49
CA GLN A 56 15.66 0.03 13.74
C GLN A 56 17.03 0.59 13.41
N PRO A 57 17.26 1.90 13.59
CA PRO A 57 18.58 2.50 13.47
C PRO A 57 19.55 1.88 14.48
N SER A 58 20.83 1.81 14.13
CA SER A 58 21.88 1.35 15.06
C SER A 58 22.22 2.43 16.10
N SER A 59 22.53 2.02 17.34
CA SER A 59 23.21 2.88 18.34
C SER A 59 22.41 4.15 18.71
N LEU A 60 23.11 5.27 18.94
CA LEU A 60 22.59 6.60 19.35
C LEU A 60 21.47 7.14 18.46
N LEU A 61 21.39 6.73 17.19
CA LEU A 61 20.35 7.16 16.24
C LEU A 61 18.96 6.62 16.58
N ASN A 62 18.87 5.56 17.40
CA ASN A 62 17.60 5.00 17.84
C ASN A 62 16.97 5.79 19.01
N LEU A 63 17.68 6.77 19.57
CA LEU A 63 17.20 7.60 20.66
C LEU A 63 16.54 8.90 20.14
N PRO A 64 15.53 9.43 20.85
CA PRO A 64 15.03 10.77 20.56
C PRO A 64 16.13 11.82 20.83
N PRO A 65 16.18 12.92 20.05
CA PRO A 65 15.24 13.32 19.00
C PRO A 65 15.53 12.72 17.61
N PHE A 66 16.71 12.12 17.42
CA PHE A 66 17.16 11.65 16.10
C PHE A 66 16.27 10.56 15.51
N SER A 67 15.80 9.62 16.33
CA SER A 67 14.89 8.55 15.88
C SER A 67 13.57 9.10 15.32
N TRP A 68 13.05 10.20 15.89
CA TRP A 68 11.84 10.86 15.39
C TRP A 68 12.05 11.51 14.03
N ILE A 69 13.20 12.17 13.86
CA ILE A 69 13.58 12.80 12.60
C ILE A 69 13.71 11.74 11.51
N ILE A 70 14.48 10.67 11.77
CA ILE A 70 14.66 9.55 10.85
C ILE A 70 13.31 8.91 10.49
N ARG A 71 12.44 8.70 11.49
CA ARG A 71 11.08 8.19 11.26
C ARG A 71 10.25 9.11 10.38
N GLY A 72 10.27 10.41 10.63
CA GLY A 72 9.55 11.41 9.84
C GLY A 72 9.99 11.42 8.38
N TYR A 73 11.30 11.46 8.13
CA TYR A 73 11.87 11.39 6.79
C TYR A 73 11.53 10.06 6.10
N THR A 74 11.67 8.94 6.80
CA THR A 74 11.37 7.61 6.24
C THR A 74 9.91 7.52 5.80
N ILE A 75 8.97 7.99 6.62
CA ILE A 75 7.54 8.03 6.27
C ILE A 75 7.29 8.94 5.05
N LYS A 76 7.90 10.13 5.03
CA LYS A 76 7.73 11.08 3.92
C LYS A 76 8.25 10.50 2.61
N THR A 77 9.46 9.97 2.61
CA THR A 77 10.09 9.35 1.43
C THR A 77 9.30 8.14 0.94
N THR A 78 8.85 7.28 1.85
CA THR A 78 8.04 6.10 1.48
C THR A 78 6.72 6.50 0.81
N LYS A 79 6.06 7.56 1.29
CA LYS A 79 4.84 8.10 0.64
C LYS A 79 5.12 8.63 -0.77
N ILE A 80 6.23 9.34 -0.97
CA ILE A 80 6.61 9.86 -2.29
C ILE A 80 6.85 8.69 -3.26
N LEU A 81 7.62 7.68 -2.84
CA LEU A 81 7.88 6.49 -3.65
C LEU A 81 6.59 5.76 -4.03
N LEU A 82 5.64 5.63 -3.11
CA LEU A 82 4.33 5.03 -3.39
C LEU A 82 3.52 5.82 -4.43
N GLU A 83 3.52 7.15 -4.34
CA GLU A 83 2.86 8.00 -5.33
C GLU A 83 3.52 7.93 -6.70
N ASP A 84 4.85 7.84 -6.75
CA ASP A 84 5.59 7.69 -8.00
C ASP A 84 5.31 6.33 -8.65
N LEU A 85 5.28 5.25 -7.86
CA LEU A 85 4.86 3.92 -8.34
C LEU A 85 3.43 3.94 -8.89
N ARG A 86 2.51 4.64 -8.20
CA ARG A 86 1.13 4.80 -8.66
C ARG A 86 1.05 5.53 -10.00
N LYS A 87 1.77 6.64 -10.15
CA LYS A 87 1.84 7.42 -11.40
C LYS A 87 2.48 6.61 -12.53
N PHE A 88 3.56 5.90 -12.24
CA PHE A 88 4.23 5.03 -13.21
C PHE A 88 3.27 3.96 -13.73
N ASN A 89 2.52 3.31 -12.82
CA ASN A 89 1.52 2.32 -13.20
C ASN A 89 0.44 2.93 -14.11
N ILE A 90 -0.11 4.09 -13.76
CA ILE A 90 -1.12 4.78 -14.59
C ILE A 90 -0.57 5.11 -15.99
N ASN A 91 0.66 5.61 -16.08
CA ASN A 91 1.28 5.96 -17.35
C ASN A 91 1.58 4.74 -18.23
N MET A 92 1.83 3.57 -17.65
CA MET A 92 2.06 2.33 -18.39
C MET A 92 0.81 1.81 -19.11
N TYR A 93 -0.39 2.10 -18.59
CA TYR A 93 -1.67 1.65 -19.15
C TYR A 93 -2.38 2.75 -19.95
N LYS A 94 -1.68 3.86 -20.22
CA LYS A 94 -2.17 5.00 -20.99
C LYS A 94 -1.50 5.02 -22.36
#